data_AF-A0A435I0S1-F1
#
_entry.id   AF-A0A435I0S1-F1
#
_cell.length_a   1.000
_cell.length_b   1.000
_cell.length_c   1.000
_cell.angle_alpha   90.00
_cell.angle_beta   90.00
_cell.angle_gamma   90.00
#
_symmetry.space_group_name_H-M   'P 1'
#
loop_
_entity.id
_entity.type
_entity.pdbx_description
1 polymer ?
#
loop_
_entity_poly.entity_id
_entity_poly.type
_entity_poly.pdbx_seq_one_letter_code
_entity_poly.pdbx_strand_id
1 'polypeptide(L)'
;VMIAPGDAGNGPSAAHFVIFYFAPPQTVKVGEGENTGRKMTYWNAVTGIQTAGMWHGKAQRYELPMSEIAKKGGCAVLLQSVGKGGMPGPILGAAFIHKP
;
A
#
# COMPACT_ATOMS: atom_id res chain seq x y z
N VAL A 1 -11.09 9.74 -2.08
CA VAL A 1 -10.42 10.07 -0.81
C VAL A 1 -9.13 10.81 -1.11
N MET A 2 -8.78 11.75 -0.25
CA MET A 2 -7.59 12.59 -0.42
C MET A 2 -6.48 12.12 0.50
N ILE A 3 -5.27 11.97 -0.04
CA ILE A 3 -4.06 11.75 0.74
C ILE A 3 -3.06 12.85 0.39
N ALA A 4 -2.43 13.43 1.41
CA ALA A 4 -1.55 14.56 1.25
C ALA A 4 -0.25 14.38 2.04
N PRO A 5 0.82 13.84 1.44
CA PRO A 5 2.15 13.97 2.02
C PRO A 5 2.55 15.45 2.14
N GLY A 6 3.18 15.81 3.27
CA GLY A 6 3.63 17.17 3.55
C GLY A 6 4.97 17.50 2.90
N ASP A 7 5.60 18.59 3.35
CA ASP A 7 6.98 18.94 2.94
C ASP A 7 8.01 18.04 3.65
N ALA A 8 9.08 17.67 2.94
CA ALA A 8 10.17 16.88 3.49
C ALA A 8 11.03 17.65 4.51
N GLY A 9 11.02 18.98 4.46
CA GLY A 9 12.02 19.81 5.12
C GLY A 9 13.44 19.43 4.65
N ASN A 10 14.28 18.97 5.58
CA ASN A 10 15.63 18.45 5.30
C ASN A 10 15.65 16.95 4.94
N GLY A 11 14.48 16.34 4.74
CA GLY A 11 14.32 14.93 4.39
C GLY A 11 14.52 14.62 2.91
N PRO A 12 14.15 13.41 2.47
CA PRO A 12 14.33 12.96 1.09
C PRO A 12 13.63 13.87 0.07
N SER A 13 14.29 14.10 -1.08
CA SER A 13 13.80 14.97 -2.15
C SER A 13 12.88 14.29 -3.15
N ALA A 14 12.78 12.95 -3.13
CA ALA A 14 11.90 12.20 -4.02
C ALA A 14 11.44 10.87 -3.40
N ALA A 15 10.19 10.50 -3.69
CA ALA A 15 9.61 9.20 -3.33
C ALA A 15 8.49 8.82 -4.31
N HIS A 16 8.24 7.52 -4.45
CA HIS A 16 7.08 6.99 -5.12
C HIS A 16 5.87 7.05 -4.18
N PHE A 17 4.74 7.51 -4.72
CA PHE A 17 3.43 7.37 -4.08
C PHE A 17 2.81 6.07 -4.60
N VAL A 18 2.85 5.03 -3.76
CA VAL A 18 2.48 3.65 -4.14
C VAL A 18 1.24 3.21 -3.38
N ILE A 19 0.30 2.61 -4.09
CA ILE A 19 -0.94 2.05 -3.56
C ILE A 19 -0.83 0.53 -3.56
N PHE A 20 -1.12 -0.09 -2.42
CA PHE A 20 -1.20 -1.52 -2.24
C PHE A 20 -2.65 -1.90 -1.96
N TYR A 21 -3.31 -2.51 -2.94
CA TYR A 21 -4.65 -3.05 -2.76
C TYR A 21 -4.57 -4.41 -2.07
N PHE A 22 -5.48 -4.68 -1.15
CA PHE A 22 -5.54 -5.97 -0.47
C PHE A 22 -6.98 -6.46 -0.31
N ALA A 23 -7.12 -7.78 -0.34
CA ALA A 23 -8.39 -8.45 -0.09
C ALA A 23 -8.83 -8.29 1.38
N PRO A 24 -10.14 -8.33 1.65
CA PRO A 24 -10.65 -8.46 3.02
C PRO A 24 -10.20 -9.80 3.63
N PRO A 25 -10.39 -10.03 4.94
CA PRO A 25 -9.96 -11.26 5.59
C PRO A 25 -10.53 -12.51 4.91
N GLN A 26 -9.65 -13.44 4.52
CA GLN A 26 -10.03 -14.67 3.85
C GLN A 26 -9.58 -15.89 4.64
N THR A 27 -10.52 -16.78 4.94
CA THR A 27 -10.20 -18.08 5.55
C THR A 27 -9.98 -19.11 4.47
N VAL A 28 -8.77 -19.67 4.43
CA VAL A 28 -8.35 -20.68 3.45
C VAL A 28 -8.17 -22.02 4.15
N LYS A 29 -8.57 -23.11 3.49
CA LYS A 29 -8.25 -24.47 3.91
C LYS A 29 -6.87 -24.83 3.34
N VAL A 30 -5.92 -25.17 4.21
CA VAL A 30 -4.57 -25.55 3.80
C VAL A 30 -4.62 -26.92 3.11
N GLY A 31 -4.14 -26.97 1.87
CA GLY A 31 -4.20 -28.17 1.03
C GLY A 31 -3.10 -29.19 1.34
N GLU A 32 -1.88 -28.73 1.61
CA GLU A 32 -0.69 -29.59 1.74
C GLU A 32 0.32 -29.06 2.77
N GLY A 33 1.28 -29.90 3.15
CA GLY A 33 2.34 -29.60 4.12
C GLY A 33 1.96 -29.87 5.57
N GLU A 34 2.79 -29.41 6.51
CA GLU A 34 2.62 -29.66 7.96
C GLU A 34 1.29 -29.13 8.51
N ASN A 35 0.71 -28.12 7.86
CA ASN A 35 -0.56 -27.50 8.27
C ASN A 35 -1.79 -28.06 7.54
N THR A 36 -1.66 -29.16 6.79
CA THR A 36 -2.76 -29.75 6.00
C THR A 36 -4.05 -29.91 6.81
N GLY A 37 -5.18 -29.52 6.21
CA GLY A 37 -6.50 -29.66 6.82
C GLY A 37 -6.86 -28.54 7.81
N ARG A 38 -5.90 -27.73 8.26
CA ARG A 38 -6.18 -26.54 9.08
C ARG A 38 -6.85 -25.45 8.24
N LYS A 39 -7.63 -24.61 8.93
CA LYS A 39 -8.17 -23.36 8.38
C LYS A 39 -7.35 -22.20 8.94
N MET A 40 -6.90 -21.30 8.06
CA MET A 40 -6.12 -20.12 8.43
C MET A 40 -6.76 -18.88 7.83
N THR A 41 -6.84 -17.81 8.62
CA THR A 41 -7.39 -16.52 8.16
C THR A 41 -6.24 -15.59 7.80
N TYR A 42 -6.18 -15.19 6.54
CA TYR A 42 -5.22 -14.21 6.04
C TYR A 42 -5.86 -12.82 6.04
N TRP A 43 -5.16 -11.85 6.60
CA TRP A 43 -5.58 -10.45 6.65
C TRP A 43 -4.71 -9.62 5.71
N ASN A 44 -5.34 -8.69 4.98
CA ASN A 44 -4.66 -7.75 4.09
C ASN A 44 -3.75 -8.44 3.04
N ALA A 45 -4.20 -9.56 2.48
CA ALA A 45 -3.48 -10.21 1.40
C ALA A 45 -3.42 -9.28 0.18
N VAL A 46 -2.23 -8.80 -0.17
CA VAL A 46 -2.04 -7.84 -1.26
C VAL A 46 -2.42 -8.48 -2.59
N THR A 47 -3.35 -7.85 -3.31
CA THR A 47 -3.89 -8.32 -4.60
C THR A 47 -3.42 -7.47 -5.77
N GLY A 48 -2.84 -6.29 -5.53
CA GLY A 48 -2.32 -5.43 -6.57
C GLY A 48 -1.48 -4.29 -6.02
N ILE A 49 -0.51 -3.84 -6.81
CA ILE A 49 0.37 -2.72 -6.49
C ILE A 49 0.32 -1.74 -7.65
N GLN A 50 0.18 -0.45 -7.34
CA GLN A 50 0.12 0.62 -8.33
C GLN A 50 0.94 1.82 -7.86
N THR A 51 1.93 2.22 -8.65
CA THR A 51 2.58 3.52 -8.48
C THR A 51 1.69 4.59 -9.08
N ALA A 52 1.11 5.44 -8.23
CA ALA A 52 0.18 6.50 -8.63
C ALA A 52 0.85 7.85 -8.87
N GLY A 53 2.13 8.01 -8.51
CA GLY A 53 2.91 9.16 -8.93
C GLY A 53 4.23 9.30 -8.20
N MET A 54 4.94 10.37 -8.53
CA MET A 54 6.13 10.84 -7.82
C MET A 54 5.74 11.95 -6.86
N TRP A 55 6.36 11.96 -5.69
CA TRP A 55 6.40 13.07 -4.75
C TRP A 55 7.82 13.62 -4.73
N HIS A 56 7.96 14.95 -4.80
CA HIS A 56 9.26 15.63 -4.96
C HIS A 56 9.65 16.46 -3.73
N GLY A 57 9.39 15.93 -2.53
CA GLY A 57 9.79 16.59 -1.29
C GLY A 57 8.92 17.78 -0.86
N LYS A 58 7.87 18.10 -1.63
CA LYS A 58 6.95 19.21 -1.38
C LYS A 58 5.53 18.73 -1.15
N ALA A 59 4.79 19.43 -0.31
CA ALA A 59 3.40 19.10 -0.01
C ALA A 59 2.60 18.93 -1.31
N GLN A 60 1.96 17.77 -1.45
CA GLN A 60 1.26 17.39 -2.68
C GLN A 60 -0.02 16.64 -2.31
N ARG A 61 -1.06 16.79 -3.12
CA ARG A 61 -2.35 16.10 -2.93
C ARG A 61 -2.52 15.03 -4.00
N TYR A 62 -2.97 13.85 -3.57
CA TYR A 62 -3.34 12.73 -4.43
C TYR A 62 -4.80 12.37 -4.17
N GLU A 63 -5.57 12.30 -5.26
CA GLU A 63 -6.97 11.89 -5.21
C GLU A 63 -7.09 10.43 -5.61
N LEU A 64 -7.73 9.63 -4.76
CA LEU A 64 -7.95 8.21 -5.02
C LEU A 64 -9.44 7.92 -5.16
N PRO A 65 -9.87 7.23 -6.23
CA PRO A 65 -11.27 6.89 -6.43
C PRO A 65 -11.72 5.85 -5.40
N MET A 66 -12.65 6.22 -4.51
CA MET A 66 -13.16 5.33 -3.45
C MET A 66 -13.82 4.08 -4.01
N SER A 67 -14.45 4.18 -5.19
CA SER A 67 -15.08 3.05 -5.87
C SER A 67 -14.08 1.95 -6.20
N GLU A 68 -12.86 2.28 -6.61
CA GLU A 68 -11.83 1.29 -6.93
C GLU A 68 -11.26 0.63 -5.68
N ILE A 69 -11.08 1.41 -4.61
CA ILE A 69 -10.61 0.89 -3.32
C ILE A 69 -11.64 -0.10 -2.75
N ALA A 70 -12.92 0.27 -2.74
CA ALA A 70 -14.00 -0.57 -2.21
C ALA A 70 -14.15 -1.89 -2.99
N LYS A 71 -14.02 -1.86 -4.32
CA LYS A 71 -14.05 -3.08 -5.16
C LYS A 71 -12.95 -4.08 -4.80
N LYS A 72 -11.81 -3.60 -4.27
CA LYS A 72 -10.64 -4.43 -3.97
C LYS A 72 -10.57 -4.91 -2.51
N GLY A 73 -11.45 -4.42 -1.64
CA GLY A 73 -11.47 -4.72 -0.20
C GLY A 73 -10.94 -3.55 0.63
N GLY A 74 -9.70 -3.15 0.37
CA GLY A 74 -9.10 -1.93 0.93
C GLY A 74 -7.75 -1.64 0.30
N CYS A 75 -7.10 -0.56 0.75
CA CYS A 75 -5.73 -0.29 0.33
C CYS A 75 -4.88 0.40 1.40
N ALA A 76 -3.57 0.18 1.31
CA ALA A 76 -2.56 0.98 1.99
C ALA A 76 -1.87 1.87 0.97
N VAL A 77 -1.52 3.08 1.38
CA VAL A 77 -0.74 4.02 0.59
C VAL A 77 0.59 4.20 1.27
N LEU A 78 1.67 4.03 0.52
CA LEU A 78 3.03 4.23 0.98
C LEU A 78 3.68 5.37 0.19
N LEU A 79 4.31 6.29 0.91
CA LEU A 79 5.30 7.20 0.35
C LEU A 79 6.66 6.54 0.49
N GLN A 80 7.18 5.94 -0.58
CA GLN A 80 8.35 5.08 -0.53
C GLN A 80 9.51 5.66 -1.34
N SER A 81 10.66 5.86 -0.70
CA SER A 81 11.84 6.35 -1.38
C SER A 81 12.36 5.36 -2.44
N VAL A 82 13.18 5.84 -3.36
CA VAL A 82 13.80 5.02 -4.40
C VAL A 82 15.22 4.69 -3.97
N GLY A 83 15.49 3.39 -3.78
CA GLY A 83 16.81 2.86 -3.48
C GLY A 83 17.70 2.73 -4.73
N LYS A 84 18.88 2.15 -4.54
CA LYS A 84 19.84 1.93 -5.64
C LYS A 84 19.21 1.09 -6.76
N GLY A 85 19.46 1.50 -8.00
CA GLY A 85 18.99 0.76 -9.19
C GLY A 85 17.47 0.78 -9.39
N GLY A 86 16.74 1.72 -8.78
CA GLY A 86 15.28 1.80 -8.89
C GLY A 86 14.52 0.85 -7.97
N MET A 87 15.22 0.15 -7.07
CA MET A 87 14.61 -0.74 -6.08
C MET A 87 13.82 0.07 -5.04
N PRO A 88 12.77 -0.51 -4.43
CA PRO A 88 12.08 0.14 -3.33
C PRO A 88 13.02 0.43 -2.15
N GLY A 89 13.07 1.69 -1.71
CA GLY A 89 13.82 2.13 -0.54
C GLY A 89 12.95 2.20 0.72
N PRO A 90 13.45 2.86 1.79
CA PRO A 90 12.67 3.14 3.00
C PRO A 90 11.30 3.77 2.74
N ILE A 91 10.31 3.35 3.53
CA ILE A 91 8.99 3.96 3.60
C ILE A 91 9.08 5.22 4.47
N LEU A 92 8.73 6.36 3.89
CA LEU A 92 8.79 7.68 4.52
C LEU A 92 7.46 8.07 5.18
N GLY A 93 6.37 7.47 4.74
CA GLY A 93 5.04 7.68 5.29
C GLY A 93 4.08 6.59 4.81
N ALA A 94 3.03 6.35 5.59
CA ALA A 94 2.03 5.36 5.28
C ALA A 94 0.64 5.81 5.76
N ALA A 95 -0.39 5.44 5.01
CA ALA A 95 -1.78 5.61 5.40
C ALA A 95 -2.59 4.37 5.02
N PHE A 96 -3.61 4.07 5.80
CA PHE A 96 -4.56 2.98 5.52
C PHE A 96 -5.89 3.59 5.09
N ILE A 97 -6.48 3.07 4.02
CA ILE A 97 -7.77 3.53 3.50
C ILE A 97 -8.72 2.34 3.47
N HIS A 98 -9.79 2.48 4.26
CA HIS A 98 -10.75 1.44 4.58
C HIS A 98 -10.13 0.30 5.40
N LYS A 99 -10.35 0.34 6.72
CA LYS A 99 -9.96 -0.76 7.61
C LYS A 99 -10.96 -1.93 7.40
N PRO A 100 -10.49 -3.18 7.30
CA PRO A 100 -11.37 -4.34 7.30
C PRO A 100 -12.20 -4.44 8.58
#